data_AF-A0A1F3BHG7-F1
#
_entry.id   AF-A0A1F3BHG7-F1
#
_cell.length_a   1.000
_cell.length_b   1.000
_cell.length_c   1.000
_cell.angle_alpha   90.00
_cell.angle_beta   90.00
_cell.angle_gamma   90.00
#
_symmetry.space_group_name_H-M   'P 1'
#
loop_
_entity.id
_entity.type
_entity.pdbx_description
1 polymer ?
#
loop_
_entity_poly.entity_id
_entity_poly.type
_entity_poly.pdbx_seq_one_letter_code
_entity_poly.pdbx_strand_id
1 'polypeptide(L)'
;MNPTVVHETYHTLVFKMKWASDDASEALMEMLEDTSILFVNQTKDTTKIGLRFTERYALGGRDALILASFLNPSIAEFKTFDKELIRLRRVEHGRRKLIIHAA
;
A
#
# COMPACT_ATOMS: atom_id res chain seq x y z
N MET A 1 2.20 -4.67 -5.55
CA MET A 1 1.16 -4.87 -4.51
C MET A 1 1.79 -5.38 -3.22
N ASN A 2 1.10 -5.32 -2.09
CA ASN A 2 1.57 -5.82 -0.78
C ASN A 2 0.39 -6.46 -0.01
N PRO A 3 0.62 -7.25 1.05
CA PRO A 3 -0.46 -7.95 1.75
C PRO A 3 -1.48 -7.02 2.41
N THR A 4 -1.07 -5.85 2.91
CA THR A 4 -2.02 -4.88 3.48
C THR A 4 -2.99 -4.35 2.43
N VAL A 5 -2.50 -4.02 1.23
CA VAL A 5 -3.38 -3.56 0.14
C VAL A 5 -4.38 -4.65 -0.24
N VAL A 6 -3.96 -5.91 -0.35
CA VAL A 6 -4.86 -7.03 -0.69
C VAL A 6 -6.00 -7.14 0.32
N HIS A 7 -5.68 -7.18 1.62
CA HIS A 7 -6.70 -7.35 2.66
C HIS A 7 -7.60 -6.12 2.84
N GLU A 8 -7.10 -4.91 2.58
CA GLU A 8 -7.92 -3.70 2.55
C GLU A 8 -8.87 -3.66 1.35
N THR A 9 -8.41 -4.15 0.18
CA THR A 9 -9.26 -4.32 -1.00
C THR A 9 -10.35 -5.34 -0.70
N TYR A 10 -10.02 -6.50 -0.11
CA TYR A 10 -11.02 -7.49 0.32
C TYR A 10 -12.06 -6.87 1.24
N HIS A 11 -11.61 -6.16 2.28
CA HIS A 11 -12.50 -5.52 3.23
C HIS A 11 -13.43 -4.51 2.53
N THR A 12 -12.90 -3.74 1.59
CA THR A 12 -13.69 -2.78 0.82
C THR A 12 -14.72 -3.47 -0.08
N LEU A 13 -14.31 -4.50 -0.83
CA LEU A 13 -15.19 -5.25 -1.73
C LEU A 13 -16.37 -5.86 -0.95
N VAL A 14 -16.09 -6.56 0.15
CA VAL A 14 -17.12 -7.27 0.91
C VAL A 14 -17.96 -6.31 1.75
N PHE A 15 -17.33 -5.50 2.60
CA PHE A 15 -18.08 -4.75 3.61
C PHE A 15 -18.67 -3.44 3.09
N LYS A 16 -18.02 -2.81 2.10
CA LYS A 16 -18.51 -1.54 1.53
C LYS A 16 -19.25 -1.75 0.21
N MET A 17 -18.68 -2.52 -0.71
CA MET A 17 -19.26 -2.74 -2.04
C MET A 17 -20.23 -3.92 -2.09
N LYS A 18 -20.37 -4.67 -0.99
CA LYS A 18 -21.33 -5.77 -0.82
C LYS A 18 -21.15 -6.90 -1.84
N TRP A 19 -19.92 -7.13 -2.28
CA TRP A 19 -19.57 -8.34 -3.04
C TRP A 19 -19.75 -9.57 -2.16
N ALA A 20 -20.07 -10.70 -2.79
CA ALA A 20 -19.99 -11.99 -2.12
C ALA A 20 -18.54 -12.25 -1.69
N SER A 21 -18.37 -12.85 -0.51
CA SER A 21 -17.05 -13.02 0.10
C SER A 21 -16.14 -13.98 -0.66
N ASP A 22 -16.72 -14.98 -1.30
CA ASP A 22 -16.10 -15.93 -2.21
C ASP A 22 -15.69 -15.25 -3.52
N ASP A 23 -16.60 -14.53 -4.18
CA ASP A 23 -16.27 -13.77 -5.39
C ASP A 23 -15.10 -12.79 -5.17
N ALA A 24 -15.12 -12.07 -4.05
CA ALA A 24 -14.04 -11.14 -3.70
C ALA A 24 -12.72 -11.87 -3.41
N SER A 25 -12.76 -13.06 -2.81
CA SER A 25 -11.56 -13.86 -2.55
C SER A 25 -10.98 -14.43 -3.84
N GLU A 26 -11.83 -14.97 -4.72
CA GLU A 26 -11.43 -15.54 -6.01
C GLU A 26 -10.72 -14.49 -6.87
N ALA A 27 -11.35 -13.33 -7.06
CA ALA A 27 -10.75 -12.23 -7.84
C ALA A 27 -9.40 -11.75 -7.28
N LEU A 28 -9.25 -11.70 -5.95
CA LEU A 28 -7.97 -11.31 -5.33
C LEU A 28 -6.90 -12.40 -5.46
N MET A 29 -7.29 -13.68 -5.45
CA MET A 29 -6.37 -14.79 -5.71
C MET A 29 -5.90 -14.79 -7.16
N GLU A 30 -6.80 -14.60 -8.12
CA GLU A 30 -6.43 -14.47 -9.54
C GLU A 30 -5.43 -13.33 -9.77
N MET A 31 -5.67 -12.17 -9.14
CA MET A 31 -4.73 -11.04 -9.18
C MET A 31 -3.36 -11.38 -8.55
N LEU A 32 -3.31 -12.24 -7.53
CA LEU A 32 -2.05 -12.65 -6.91
C LEU A 32 -1.24 -13.62 -7.79
N GLU A 33 -1.91 -14.38 -8.66
CA GLU A 33 -1.27 -15.26 -9.65
C GLU A 33 -0.81 -14.52 -10.91
N ASP A 34 -1.20 -13.25 -11.09
CA ASP A 34 -0.75 -12.44 -12.21
C ASP A 34 0.75 -12.11 -12.11
N THR A 35 1.53 -12.75 -12.97
CA THR A 35 2.99 -12.57 -13.05
C THR A 35 3.45 -11.16 -13.45
N SER A 36 2.55 -10.32 -13.98
CA SER A 36 2.84 -8.91 -14.25
C SER A 36 2.81 -8.04 -12.99
N ILE A 37 2.26 -8.57 -11.89
CA ILE A 37 2.13 -7.86 -10.61
C ILE A 37 3.30 -8.22 -9.69
N LEU A 38 4.16 -7.24 -9.42
CA LEU A 38 5.20 -7.38 -8.40
C LEU A 38 4.56 -7.40 -7.00
N PHE A 39 4.66 -8.53 -6.29
CA PHE A 39 4.27 -8.62 -4.88
C PHE A 39 5.43 -8.28 -3.95
N VAL A 40 5.20 -7.36 -3.02
CA VAL A 40 6.19 -6.86 -2.08
C VAL A 40 5.83 -7.27 -0.66
N ASN A 41 6.75 -8.00 -0.03
CA ASN A 41 6.57 -8.51 1.33
C ASN A 41 6.75 -7.43 2.39
N GLN A 42 5.97 -7.55 3.47
CA GLN A 42 6.22 -6.80 4.69
C GLN A 42 7.35 -7.45 5.49
N THR A 43 8.32 -6.64 5.88
CA THR A 43 9.46 -7.06 6.70
C THR A 43 9.46 -6.25 7.99
N LYS A 44 10.20 -6.72 9.01
CA LYS A 44 10.40 -5.94 10.25
C LYS A 44 10.95 -4.54 9.97
N ASP A 45 11.78 -4.40 8.93
CA ASP A 45 12.33 -3.11 8.52
C ASP A 45 11.25 -2.20 7.91
N THR A 46 10.41 -2.74 7.02
CA THR A 46 9.23 -2.04 6.48
C THR A 46 8.33 -1.54 7.61
N THR A 47 8.05 -2.37 8.62
CA THR A 47 7.22 -1.97 9.76
C THR A 47 7.86 -0.83 10.56
N LYS A 48 9.18 -0.88 10.82
CA LYS A 48 9.89 0.20 11.52
C LYS A 48 9.86 1.50 10.73
N ILE A 49 10.02 1.45 9.40
CA ILE A 49 9.92 2.63 8.54
C ILE A 49 8.50 3.20 8.60
N GLY A 50 7.47 2.35 8.52
CA GLY A 50 6.06 2.74 8.63
C GLY A 50 5.75 3.46 9.93
N LEU A 51 6.21 2.95 11.07
CA LEU A 51 6.05 3.63 12.37
C LEU A 51 6.75 4.99 12.42
N ARG A 52 7.91 5.15 11.78
CA ARG A 52 8.53 6.49 11.68
C ARG A 52 7.74 7.42 10.77
N PHE A 53 7.03 6.88 9.79
CA PHE A 53 6.22 7.67 8.86
C PHE A 53 4.96 8.23 9.52
N THR A 54 4.33 7.49 10.44
CA THR A 54 3.18 8.00 11.20
C THR A 54 3.54 9.27 11.95
N GLU A 55 4.70 9.28 12.61
CA GLU A 55 5.20 10.45 13.35
C GLU A 55 5.63 11.58 12.41
N ARG A 56 6.42 11.26 11.38
CA ARG A 56 7.04 12.27 10.50
C ARG A 56 6.06 12.98 9.59
N TYR A 57 5.03 12.29 9.10
CA TYR A 57 4.12 12.80 8.07
C TYR A 57 2.67 12.90 8.56
N ALA A 58 2.43 12.73 9.87
CA ALA A 58 1.09 12.74 10.48
C ALA A 58 0.10 11.78 9.78
N LEU A 59 0.61 10.62 9.37
CA LEU A 59 -0.15 9.60 8.65
C LEU A 59 -0.83 8.62 9.61
N GLY A 60 -2.00 8.11 9.21
CA GLY A 60 -2.58 6.93 9.84
C GLY A 60 -1.65 5.72 9.72
N GLY A 61 -1.68 4.82 10.71
CA GLY A 61 -0.79 3.66 10.78
C GLY A 61 -0.77 2.79 9.53
N ARG A 62 -1.95 2.57 8.94
CA ARG A 62 -2.10 1.80 7.71
C ARG A 62 -1.44 2.48 6.52
N ASP A 63 -1.74 3.75 6.29
CA ASP A 63 -1.26 4.45 5.10
C ASP A 63 0.26 4.65 5.17
N ALA A 64 0.79 4.90 6.37
CA ALA A 64 2.22 4.92 6.63
C ALA A 64 2.88 3.57 6.31
N LEU A 65 2.26 2.45 6.69
CA LEU A 65 2.76 1.11 6.40
C LEU A 65 2.69 0.77 4.90
N ILE A 66 1.64 1.20 4.21
CA ILE A 66 1.52 1.07 2.75
C ILE A 66 2.68 1.81 2.08
N LEU A 67 2.89 3.10 2.37
CA LEU A 67 3.98 3.86 1.77
C LEU A 67 5.37 3.27 2.09
N ALA A 68 5.59 2.82 3.32
CA ALA A 68 6.83 2.16 3.70
C ALA A 68 7.08 0.86 2.93
N SER A 69 6.02 0.11 2.61
CA SER A 69 6.13 -1.14 1.85
C SER A 69 6.62 -0.92 0.42
N PHE A 70 6.28 0.20 -0.22
CA PHE A 70 6.81 0.55 -1.54
C PHE A 70 8.22 1.17 -1.43
N LEU A 71 8.44 2.02 -0.42
CA LEU A 71 9.72 2.70 -0.25
C LEU A 71 10.87 1.74 0.11
N ASN A 72 10.63 0.73 0.95
CA ASN A 72 11.70 -0.15 1.44
C ASN A 72 12.45 -0.91 0.31
N PRO A 73 11.78 -1.58 -0.63
CA PRO A 73 12.42 -2.17 -1.82
C PRO A 73 12.88 -1.12 -2.86
N SER A 74 12.79 0.18 -2.55
CA SER A 74 13.16 1.29 -3.43
C SER A 74 12.29 1.44 -4.68
N ILE A 75 10.99 1.17 -4.57
CA ILE A 75 10.04 1.58 -5.61
C ILE A 75 9.98 3.11 -5.61
N ALA A 76 10.12 3.71 -6.79
CA ALA A 76 10.26 5.16 -6.93
C ALA A 76 8.91 5.89 -7.01
N GLU A 77 7.86 5.23 -7.49
CA GLU A 77 6.57 5.85 -7.79
C GLU A 77 5.42 5.08 -7.13
N PHE A 78 4.47 5.83 -6.59
CA PHE A 78 3.23 5.32 -6.00
C PHE A 78 2.05 6.06 -6.59
N LYS A 79 1.13 5.32 -7.23
CA LYS A 79 -0.12 5.86 -7.76
C LYS A 79 -1.27 5.55 -6.82
N THR A 80 -2.09 6.56 -6.52
CA THR A 80 -3.26 6.40 -5.65
C THR A 80 -4.34 7.41 -6.01
N PHE A 81 -5.59 7.09 -5.68
CA PHE A 81 -6.71 8.04 -5.72
C PHE A 81 -6.91 8.77 -4.38
N ASP A 82 -6.15 8.40 -3.34
CA ASP A 82 -6.24 9.03 -2.02
C ASP A 82 -5.68 10.46 -2.05
N LYS A 83 -6.57 11.43 -1.86
CA LYS A 83 -6.24 12.87 -1.91
C LYS A 83 -5.28 13.31 -0.81
N GLU A 84 -5.35 12.71 0.37
CA GLU A 84 -4.45 13.05 1.47
C GLU A 84 -3.03 12.54 1.19
N LEU A 85 -2.90 11.35 0.60
CA LEU A 85 -1.61 10.83 0.15
C LEU A 85 -1.04 11.62 -1.03
N ILE A 86 -1.88 11.99 -2.01
CA ILE A 86 -1.46 12.83 -3.15
C ILE A 86 -0.91 14.18 -2.66
N ARG A 87 -1.53 14.78 -1.63
CA ARG A 87 -1.07 16.06 -1.05
C ARG A 87 0.34 15.99 -0.48
N LEU A 88 0.79 14.83 0.01
CA LEU A 88 2.16 14.66 0.49
C LEU A 88 3.20 14.80 -0.63
N ARG A 89 2.84 14.48 -1.88
CA ARG A 89 3.69 14.48 -3.09
C ARG A 89 4.88 13.53 -3.07
N ARG A 90 5.54 13.35 -1.93
CA ARG A 90 6.68 12.45 -1.74
C ARG A 90 6.88 12.08 -0.28
N VAL A 91 7.48 10.92 -0.05
CA VAL A 91 8.04 10.51 1.24
C VAL A 91 9.45 9.97 1.06
N GLU A 92 10.27 10.09 2.10
CA GLU A 92 11.67 9.71 2.08
C GLU A 92 12.13 9.05 3.41
N HIS A 93 13.07 8.11 3.27
CA HIS A 93 13.75 7.45 4.39
C HIS A 93 15.18 7.08 3.98
N GLY A 94 16.18 7.64 4.66
CA GLY A 94 17.59 7.50 4.27
C GLY A 94 17.82 8.03 2.85
N ARG A 95 18.34 7.18 1.96
CA ARG A 95 18.58 7.53 0.55
C ARG A 95 17.38 7.24 -0.37
N ARG A 96 16.34 6.57 0.14
CA ARG A 96 15.20 6.12 -0.64
C ARG A 96 14.13 7.22 -0.68
N LYS A 97 13.46 7.33 -1.83
CA LYS A 97 12.42 8.32 -2.11
C LYS A 97 11.28 7.64 -2.84
N LEU A 98 10.05 7.98 -2.47
CA LEU A 98 8.84 7.53 -3.13
C LEU A 98 8.03 8.77 -3.53
N ILE A 99 7.78 8.94 -4.83
CA ILE A 99 6.98 10.02 -5.39
C ILE A 99 5.54 9.55 -5.50
N ILE A 100 4.60 10.39 -5.09
CA ILE A 100 3.18 10.07 -5.04
C ILE A 100 2.45 10.81 -6.15
N HIS A 101 1.77 10.06 -6.99
CA HIS A 101 1.00 10.55 -8.13
C HIS A 101 -0.48 10.21 -7.98
N ALA A 102 -1.33 11.05 -8.56
CA ALA A 102 -2.71 10.65 -8.81
C ALA A 102 -2.73 9.48 -9.80
N ALA A 103 -3.54 8.47 -9.50
CA ALA A 103 -3.81 7.34 -10.39
C ALA A 103 -4.75 7.73 -11.54
#